data_AF-A0A4V6EQW3-F1
#
_entry.id   AF-A0A4V6EQW3-F1
#
_cell.length_a   1.000
_cell.length_b   1.000
_cell.length_c   1.000
_cell.angle_alpha   90.00
_cell.angle_beta   90.00
_cell.angle_gamma   90.00
#
_symmetry.space_group_name_H-M   'P 1'
#
loop_
_entity.id
_entity.type
_entity.pdbx_description
1 polymer ?
#
loop_
_entity_poly.entity_id
_entity_poly.type
_entity_poly.pdbx_seq_one_letter_code
_entity_poly.pdbx_strand_id
1 'polypeptide(L)'
;MKITGDIYNVAKVYNKQKSVGNIAKAGQVIPKKDVVSISNDARDYQTVAKALKDIPDFRQSKVDEFSELYRSGGYDVSGKEIVEKLGKSILDKKA
;
A
#
# COMPACT_ATOMS: atom_id res chain seq x y z
N MET A 1 25.80 -44.02 77.02
CA MET A 1 25.12 -44.12 75.71
C MET A 1 25.25 -42.77 75.01
N LYS A 2 25.91 -42.70 73.85
CA LYS A 2 26.16 -41.45 73.11
C LYS A 2 24.95 -41.18 72.19
N ILE A 3 24.25 -40.08 72.39
CA ILE A 3 23.12 -39.68 71.53
C ILE A 3 23.68 -38.79 70.41
N THR A 4 23.99 -39.40 69.26
CA THR A 4 24.20 -38.67 68.01
C THR A 4 22.83 -38.45 67.36
N GLY A 5 22.15 -37.38 67.79
CA GLY A 5 20.84 -36.98 67.26
C GLY A 5 20.99 -35.92 66.17
N ASP A 6 21.02 -36.36 64.92
CA ASP A 6 20.48 -35.71 63.72
C ASP A 6 20.70 -34.18 63.49
N ILE A 7 21.88 -33.67 63.85
CA ILE A 7 22.29 -32.27 63.59
C ILE A 7 22.48 -32.00 62.08
N TYR A 8 22.49 -33.03 61.23
CA TYR A 8 22.78 -32.91 59.80
C TYR A 8 21.61 -32.38 58.96
N ASN A 9 20.39 -32.29 59.51
CA ASN A 9 19.22 -31.87 58.75
C ASN A 9 18.97 -30.36 58.73
N VAL A 10 19.52 -29.59 59.67
CA VAL A 10 19.27 -28.12 59.73
C VAL A 10 19.95 -27.35 58.58
N ALA A 11 21.10 -27.83 58.10
CA ALA A 11 21.79 -27.22 56.95
C ALA A 11 21.05 -27.41 55.62
N LYS A 12 20.19 -28.45 55.51
CA LYS A 12 19.31 -28.66 54.35
C LYS A 12 18.14 -27.68 54.32
N VAL A 13 17.65 -27.23 55.48
CA VAL A 13 16.53 -26.29 55.56
C VAL A 13 16.93 -24.90 55.09
N TYR A 14 18.14 -24.44 55.46
CA TYR A 14 18.68 -23.15 55.01
C TYR A 14 19.06 -23.14 53.51
N ASN A 15 19.56 -24.26 52.97
CA ASN A 15 19.83 -24.39 51.52
C ASN A 15 18.55 -24.57 50.67
N LYS A 16 17.37 -24.67 51.29
CA LYS A 16 16.07 -24.73 50.58
C LYS A 16 15.51 -23.33 50.27
N GLN A 17 16.29 -22.26 50.44
CA GLN A 17 16.04 -21.00 49.77
C GLN A 17 16.38 -21.19 48.28
N LYS A 18 15.46 -21.84 47.57
CA LYS A 18 15.39 -21.89 46.11
C LYS A 18 15.83 -20.53 45.59
N SER A 19 16.87 -20.53 44.77
CA SER A 19 17.04 -19.54 43.71
C SER A 19 15.65 -19.29 43.12
N VAL A 20 15.09 -18.13 43.41
CA VAL A 20 13.88 -17.66 42.74
C VAL A 20 14.37 -17.39 41.34
N GLY A 21 14.35 -18.45 40.52
CA GLY A 21 14.78 -18.40 39.14
C GLY A 21 14.15 -17.17 38.53
N ASN A 22 14.97 -16.36 37.88
CA ASN A 22 14.55 -15.20 37.10
C ASN A 22 13.19 -15.52 36.50
N ILE A 23 12.15 -14.82 36.95
CA ILE A 23 10.81 -14.98 36.40
C ILE A 23 10.96 -14.59 34.94
N ALA A 24 11.16 -15.62 34.11
CA ALA A 24 11.47 -15.49 32.73
C ALA A 24 10.23 -14.87 32.10
N LYS A 25 10.40 -13.60 31.73
CA LYS A 25 9.49 -12.82 30.90
C LYS A 25 8.10 -12.69 31.55
N ALA A 26 7.92 -11.59 32.30
CA ALA A 26 6.67 -10.84 32.17
C ALA A 26 6.36 -10.82 30.67
N GLY A 27 5.26 -11.51 30.30
CA GLY A 27 4.98 -11.86 28.91
C GLY A 27 5.26 -10.64 28.06
N GLN A 28 6.17 -10.77 27.08
CA GLN A 28 6.35 -9.71 26.10
C GLN A 28 4.95 -9.40 25.60
N VAL A 29 4.43 -8.24 25.97
CA VAL A 29 3.25 -7.69 25.34
C VAL A 29 3.76 -7.42 23.94
N ILE A 30 3.59 -8.39 23.05
CA ILE A 30 3.83 -8.21 21.63
C ILE A 30 3.00 -6.98 21.29
N PRO A 31 3.61 -5.86 20.87
CA PRO A 31 2.82 -4.70 20.47
C PRO A 31 1.88 -5.23 19.40
N LYS A 32 0.58 -5.22 19.71
CA LYS A 32 -0.43 -5.70 18.78
C LYS A 32 -0.26 -4.83 17.55
N LYS A 33 0.30 -5.39 16.48
CA LYS A 33 0.53 -4.63 15.24
C LYS A 33 -0.82 -4.09 14.82
N ASP A 34 -0.90 -2.79 14.58
CA ASP A 34 -2.11 -2.19 14.05
C ASP A 34 -2.44 -2.89 12.74
N VAL A 35 -3.57 -3.59 12.73
CA VAL A 35 -4.06 -4.29 11.54
C VAL A 35 -4.94 -3.31 10.80
N VAL A 36 -4.48 -2.85 9.64
CA VAL A 36 -5.30 -2.05 8.73
C VAL A 36 -6.32 -2.99 8.09
N SER A 37 -7.58 -2.89 8.52
CA SER A 37 -8.70 -3.62 7.91
C SER A 37 -9.43 -2.71 6.93
N ILE A 38 -9.11 -2.83 5.64
CA ILE A 38 -9.86 -2.18 4.56
C ILE A 38 -11.12 -2.99 4.29
N SER A 39 -12.30 -2.34 4.30
CA SER A 39 -13.57 -2.98 3.93
C SER A 39 -13.52 -3.51 2.49
N ASN A 40 -14.27 -4.57 2.22
CA ASN A 40 -14.30 -5.15 0.87
C ASN A 40 -14.77 -4.11 -0.16
N ASP A 41 -15.83 -3.37 0.17
CA ASP A 41 -16.35 -2.28 -0.67
C ASP A 41 -15.27 -1.24 -1.00
N ALA A 42 -14.45 -0.84 -0.02
CA ALA A 42 -13.38 0.13 -0.25
C ALA A 42 -12.31 -0.40 -1.22
N ARG A 43 -12.02 -1.71 -1.21
CA ARG A 43 -11.12 -2.34 -2.21
C ARG A 43 -11.75 -2.35 -3.59
N ASP A 44 -13.06 -2.58 -3.68
CA ASP A 44 -13.80 -2.58 -4.94
C ASP A 44 -13.82 -1.18 -5.55
N TYR A 45 -14.14 -0.16 -4.75
CA TYR A 45 -14.07 1.24 -5.19
C TYR A 45 -12.66 1.63 -5.64
N GLN A 46 -11.61 1.21 -4.90
CA GLN A 46 -10.23 1.49 -5.31
C GLN A 46 -9.89 0.84 -6.65
N THR A 47 -10.35 -0.39 -6.88
CA THR A 47 -10.11 -1.13 -8.12
C THR A 47 -10.81 -0.45 -9.30
N VAL A 48 -12.07 -0.08 -9.14
CA VAL A 48 -12.83 0.64 -10.17
C VAL A 48 -12.23 2.01 -10.44
N ALA A 49 -11.89 2.78 -9.39
CA ALA A 49 -11.28 4.10 -9.54
C ALA A 49 -9.93 4.03 -10.26
N LYS A 50 -9.15 2.96 -10.03
CA LYS A 50 -7.91 2.73 -10.75
C LYS A 50 -8.18 2.40 -12.22
N ALA A 51 -9.12 1.50 -12.50
CA ALA A 51 -9.50 1.15 -13.87
C ALA A 51 -10.00 2.37 -14.66
N LEU A 52 -10.80 3.25 -14.04
CA LEU A 52 -11.27 4.49 -14.66
C LEU A 52 -10.14 5.49 -14.95
N LYS A 53 -9.12 5.56 -14.09
CA LYS A 53 -7.93 6.38 -14.32
C LYS A 53 -7.04 5.84 -15.44
N ASP A 54 -7.00 4.52 -15.61
CA ASP A 54 -6.22 3.85 -16.65
C ASP A 54 -6.92 3.94 -18.03
N ILE A 55 -8.16 4.43 -18.10
CA ILE A 55 -8.82 4.71 -19.37
C ILE A 55 -8.08 5.87 -20.05
N PRO A 56 -7.59 5.67 -21.28
CA PRO A 56 -6.93 6.74 -22.02
C PRO A 56 -7.87 7.93 -22.21
N ASP A 57 -7.38 9.13 -21.87
CA ASP A 57 -8.09 10.41 -22.13
C ASP A 57 -7.97 10.83 -23.60
N PHE A 58 -8.19 9.87 -24.51
CA PHE A 58 -8.25 10.14 -25.93
C PHE A 58 -9.24 9.18 -26.60
N ARG A 59 -9.92 9.71 -27.61
CA ARG A 59 -10.90 8.94 -28.38
C ARG A 59 -10.15 8.08 -29.40
N GLN A 60 -9.91 6.82 -29.08
CA GLN A 60 -9.20 5.85 -29.95
C GLN A 60 -9.73 5.85 -31.38
N SER A 61 -11.07 5.84 -31.56
CA SER A 61 -11.70 5.88 -32.89
C SER A 61 -11.26 7.08 -33.75
N LYS A 62 -11.00 8.24 -33.15
CA LYS A 62 -10.51 9.42 -33.90
C LYS A 62 -9.04 9.27 -34.26
N VAL A 63 -8.23 8.70 -33.37
CA VAL A 63 -6.81 8.44 -33.63
C VAL A 63 -6.67 7.46 -34.80
N ASP A 64 -7.47 6.41 -34.79
CA ASP A 64 -7.45 5.39 -35.86
C ASP A 64 -7.88 5.98 -37.20
N GLU A 65 -8.96 6.78 -37.23
CA GLU A 65 -9.44 7.51 -38.43
C GLU A 65 -8.32 8.39 -39.02
N PHE A 66 -7.66 9.20 -38.19
CA PHE A 66 -6.56 10.04 -38.67
C PHE A 66 -5.37 9.20 -39.12
N SER A 67 -5.04 8.12 -38.41
CA SER A 67 -3.95 7.20 -38.79
C SER A 67 -4.17 6.61 -40.19
N GLU A 68 -5.40 6.24 -40.52
CA GLU A 68 -5.77 5.74 -41.84
C GLU A 68 -5.69 6.83 -42.92
N LEU A 69 -6.13 8.06 -42.63
CA LEU A 69 -5.99 9.21 -43.52
C LEU A 69 -4.51 9.55 -43.81
N TYR A 70 -3.65 9.47 -42.79
CA TYR A 70 -2.20 9.63 -42.97
C TYR A 70 -1.61 8.52 -43.84
N ARG A 71 -1.99 7.25 -43.60
CA ARG A 71 -1.49 6.10 -44.36
C ARG A 71 -1.93 6.11 -45.83
N SER A 72 -3.15 6.55 -46.10
CA SER A 72 -3.69 6.68 -47.45
C SER A 72 -3.14 7.89 -48.22
N GLY A 73 -2.35 8.75 -47.57
CA GLY A 73 -1.81 9.98 -48.18
C GLY A 73 -2.86 11.05 -48.43
N GLY A 74 -4.09 10.86 -47.95
CA GLY A 74 -5.21 11.79 -48.11
C GLY A 74 -5.26 12.91 -47.06
N TYR A 75 -4.26 12.99 -46.18
CA TYR A 75 -4.15 14.07 -45.21
C TYR A 75 -3.63 15.34 -45.87
N ASP A 76 -4.54 16.13 -46.44
CA ASP A 76 -4.26 17.47 -46.97
C ASP A 76 -4.81 18.52 -46.01
N VAL A 77 -3.93 19.41 -45.52
CA VAL A 77 -4.30 20.50 -44.62
C VAL A 77 -3.95 21.80 -45.30
N SER A 78 -4.97 22.63 -45.52
CA SER A 78 -4.78 23.92 -46.14
C SER A 78 -4.14 24.93 -45.17
N GLY A 79 -3.31 25.84 -45.68
CA GLY A 79 -2.74 26.92 -44.86
C GLY A 79 -3.82 27.79 -44.19
N LYS A 80 -5.01 27.90 -44.79
CA LYS A 80 -6.16 28.60 -44.20
C LYS A 80 -6.69 27.91 -42.94
N GLU A 81 -6.81 26.58 -42.95
CA GLU A 81 -7.27 25.82 -41.78
C GLU A 81 -6.31 25.93 -40.60
N ILE A 82 -5.00 25.99 -40.87
CA ILE A 82 -3.99 26.18 -39.84
C ILE A 82 -4.17 27.54 -39.15
N VAL A 83 -4.34 28.61 -39.94
CA VAL A 83 -4.56 29.96 -39.42
C VAL A 83 -5.86 30.05 -38.63
N GLU A 84 -6.94 29.43 -39.11
CA GLU A 84 -8.22 29.41 -38.41
C GLU A 84 -8.14 28.68 -37.06
N LYS A 85 -7.45 27.52 -37.03
CA LYS A 85 -7.25 26.75 -35.80
C LYS A 85 -6.37 27.48 -34.80
N LEU A 86 -5.30 28.12 -35.25
CA LEU A 86 -4.43 28.93 -34.40
C LEU A 86 -5.20 30.11 -33.79
N GLY A 87 -5.99 30.82 -34.60
CA GLY A 87 -6.82 31.93 -34.14
C GLY A 87 -7.84 31.49 -33.09
N LYS A 88 -8.56 30.39 -33.33
CA LYS A 88 -9.50 29.80 -32.36
C LYS A 88 -8.82 29.41 -31.05
N SER A 89 -7.65 28.77 -31.10
CA SER A 89 -6.92 28.34 -29.90
C SER A 89 -6.46 29.52 -29.03
N ILE A 90 -6.09 30.64 -29.65
CA ILE A 90 -5.71 31.86 -28.93
C ILE A 90 -6.93 32.51 -28.27
N LEU A 91 -8.09 32.47 -28.93
CA LEU A 91 -9.33 33.05 -28.43
C LEU A 91 -9.90 32.25 -27.25
N ASP A 92 -9.88 30.92 -27.33
CA ASP A 92 -10.34 30.00 -26.29
C ASP A 92 -9.53 30.16 -24.99
N LYS A 93 -8.20 30.32 -25.11
CA LYS A 93 -7.30 30.56 -23.96
C LYS A 93 -7.51 31.91 -23.26
N LYS A 94 -8.23 32.83 -23.88
CA LYS A 94 -8.50 34.18 -23.35
C LYS A 94 -9.85 34.29 -22.64
N ALA A 95 -10.67 33.22 -22.66
CA ALA A 95 -11.95 33.11 -21.99
C ALA A 95 -11.81 32.53 -20.58
#